data_AF-A0A928U0P0-F1
#
_entry.id   AF-A0A928U0P0-F1
#
_cell.length_a   1.000
_cell.length_b   1.000
_cell.length_c   1.000
_cell.angle_alpha   90.00
_cell.angle_beta   90.00
_cell.angle_gamma   90.00
#
_symmetry.space_group_name_H-M   'P 1'
#
loop_
_entity.id
_entity.type
_entity.pdbx_description
1 polymer ?
#
loop_
_entity_poly.entity_id
_entity_poly.type
_entity_poly.pdbx_seq_one_letter_code
_entity_poly.pdbx_strand_id
1 'polypeptide(L)'
;MAHALFDLINPITHTDTPEKVSRYKAEPYVLAADVYGVPPHQGRGGWTWYTGSSGWMVRLGLEGILGLRKVGQTLLIEPCIPQDWAEYKLVYRYGRAAYHIHVKNPSGVQQGVAEVWLDGQPLADLQIPLYDDGQTHRVDVLLGSHQVGA
;
A
#
# COMPACT_ATOMS: atom_id res chain seq x y z
N MET A 1 -2.27 -12.15 3.64
CA MET A 1 -1.96 -11.98 5.08
C MET A 1 -1.65 -10.51 5.43
N ALA A 2 -0.84 -9.78 4.65
CA ALA A 2 -0.51 -8.37 4.91
C ALA A 2 -1.75 -7.46 5.06
N HIS A 3 -2.70 -7.52 4.13
CA HIS A 3 -3.94 -6.74 4.20
C HIS A 3 -4.76 -7.02 5.46
N ALA A 4 -4.93 -8.29 5.84
CA ALA A 4 -5.69 -8.64 7.05
C ALA A 4 -5.05 -8.09 8.33
N LEU A 5 -3.71 -8.02 8.40
CA LEU A 5 -3.01 -7.38 9.52
C LEU A 5 -3.17 -5.85 9.49
N PHE A 6 -3.18 -5.24 8.31
CA PHE A 6 -3.46 -3.81 8.16
C PHE A 6 -4.87 -3.47 8.62
N ASP A 7 -5.87 -4.26 8.21
CA ASP A 7 -7.24 -4.13 8.70
C ASP A 7 -7.34 -4.36 10.20
N LEU A 8 -6.54 -5.26 10.77
CA LEU A 8 -6.57 -5.51 12.22
C LEU A 8 -6.13 -4.29 13.04
N ILE A 9 -5.24 -3.44 12.51
CA ILE A 9 -4.70 -2.29 13.24
C ILE A 9 -5.31 -0.95 12.79
N ASN A 10 -6.09 -0.93 11.70
CA ASN A 10 -6.64 0.28 11.14
C ASN A 10 -7.74 0.87 12.07
N PRO A 11 -7.65 2.14 12.50
CA PRO A 11 -8.68 2.73 13.37
C PRO A 11 -10.07 2.72 12.72
N ILE A 12 -10.16 2.75 11.38
CA ILE A 12 -11.44 2.71 10.65
C ILE A 12 -12.17 1.39 10.87
N THR A 13 -11.48 0.25 10.75
CA THR A 13 -12.07 -1.10 10.95
C THR A 13 -12.33 -1.39 12.44
N HIS A 14 -11.63 -0.69 13.34
CA HIS A 14 -11.92 -0.65 14.77
C HIS A 14 -13.14 0.20 15.14
N THR A 15 -13.70 0.95 14.18
CA THR A 15 -14.79 1.91 14.43
C THR A 15 -15.88 1.89 13.37
N ASP A 16 -15.93 0.84 12.54
CA ASP A 16 -16.90 0.67 11.45
C ASP A 16 -18.33 0.31 11.92
N THR A 17 -18.52 -0.02 13.21
CA THR A 17 -19.84 -0.18 13.84
C THR A 17 -19.93 0.56 15.18
N PRO A 18 -21.14 0.94 15.63
CA PRO A 18 -21.33 1.59 16.93
C PRO A 18 -20.81 0.79 18.13
N GLU A 19 -20.90 -0.54 18.08
CA GLU A 19 -20.39 -1.44 19.12
C GLU A 19 -18.87 -1.38 19.17
N LYS A 20 -18.21 -1.38 18.00
CA LYS A 20 -16.75 -1.27 17.93
C LYS A 20 -16.27 0.11 18.36
N VAL A 21 -16.96 1.19 17.99
CA VAL A 21 -16.69 2.56 18.51
C VAL A 21 -16.74 2.58 20.05
N SER A 22 -17.81 2.01 20.62
CA SER A 22 -18.01 1.95 22.07
C SER A 22 -16.91 1.13 22.78
N ARG A 23 -16.32 0.15 22.09
CA ARG A 23 -15.19 -0.65 22.55
C ARG A 23 -13.86 0.07 22.40
N TYR A 24 -13.59 0.68 21.24
CA TYR A 24 -12.31 1.29 20.89
C TYR A 24 -12.03 2.56 21.69
N LYS A 25 -13.04 3.41 21.92
CA LYS A 25 -12.95 4.62 22.77
C LYS A 25 -11.84 5.62 22.43
N ALA A 26 -11.27 5.54 21.23
CA ALA A 26 -10.31 6.49 20.68
C ALA A 26 -10.82 7.00 19.32
N GLU A 27 -10.16 8.00 18.75
CA GLU A 27 -10.64 8.65 17.54
C GLU A 27 -10.51 7.74 16.30
N PRO A 28 -11.51 7.69 15.40
CA PRO A 28 -11.59 6.70 14.31
C PRO A 28 -10.68 6.99 13.11
N TYR A 29 -9.90 8.06 13.17
CA TYR A 29 -9.11 8.59 12.04
C TYR A 29 -7.63 8.78 12.36
N VAL A 30 -7.20 8.49 13.59
CA VAL A 30 -5.78 8.46 13.97
C VAL A 30 -5.42 7.10 14.55
N LEU A 31 -4.20 6.66 14.29
CA LEU A 31 -3.73 5.39 14.80
C LEU A 31 -3.35 5.51 16.29
N ALA A 32 -3.78 4.53 17.09
CA ALA A 32 -3.35 4.37 18.48
C ALA A 32 -1.93 3.79 18.58
N ALA A 33 -1.18 4.14 19.62
CA ALA A 33 0.10 3.50 19.91
C ALA A 33 -0.06 2.06 20.37
N ASP A 34 -1.13 1.79 21.12
CA ASP A 34 -1.45 0.49 21.69
C ASP A 34 -2.96 0.26 21.76
N VAL A 35 -3.33 -1.02 21.81
CA VAL A 35 -4.71 -1.46 22.04
C VAL A 35 -4.69 -2.41 23.23
N TYR A 36 -5.50 -2.10 24.25
CA TYR A 36 -5.43 -2.81 25.53
C TYR A 36 -5.85 -4.28 25.35
N GLY A 37 -5.07 -5.21 25.89
CA GLY A 37 -5.30 -6.65 25.75
C GLY A 37 -6.07 -7.31 26.89
N VAL A 38 -6.19 -6.64 28.05
CA VAL A 38 -6.63 -7.24 29.32
C VAL A 38 -8.01 -6.71 29.77
N PRO A 39 -8.90 -7.55 30.33
CA PRO A 39 -10.13 -7.08 30.96
C PRO A 39 -9.89 -6.06 32.09
N PRO A 40 -10.81 -5.10 32.32
CA PRO A 40 -12.09 -4.88 31.65
C PRO A 40 -12.00 -3.91 30.45
N HIS A 41 -10.79 -3.65 29.94
CA HIS A 41 -10.57 -2.60 28.94
C HIS A 41 -10.13 -3.14 27.57
N GLN A 42 -10.26 -4.44 27.36
CA GLN A 42 -9.81 -5.09 26.14
C GLN A 42 -10.41 -4.46 24.87
N GLY A 43 -9.54 -4.06 23.95
CA GLY A 43 -9.91 -3.45 22.68
C GLY A 43 -9.99 -1.92 22.71
N ARG A 44 -9.73 -1.25 23.85
CA ARG A 44 -9.60 0.21 23.90
C ARG A 44 -8.28 0.64 23.28
N GLY A 45 -8.32 1.68 22.45
CA GLY A 45 -7.13 2.37 21.97
C GLY A 45 -6.52 3.24 23.08
N GLY A 46 -5.19 3.21 23.18
CA GLY A 46 -4.39 4.06 24.04
C GLY A 46 -3.47 4.98 23.20
N TRP A 47 -3.18 6.17 23.74
CA TRP A 47 -2.14 7.07 23.22
C TRP A 47 -2.24 7.32 21.70
N THR A 48 -3.15 8.21 21.28
CA THR A 48 -3.32 8.60 19.87
C THR A 48 -2.43 9.78 19.46
N TRP A 49 -2.40 10.10 18.16
CA TRP A 49 -1.65 11.21 17.53
C TRP A 49 -0.12 11.06 17.51
N TYR A 50 0.54 11.16 18.66
CA TYR A 50 2.00 11.26 18.74
C TYR A 50 2.65 9.88 18.88
N THR A 51 2.37 9.00 17.91
CA THR A 51 2.94 7.66 17.86
C THR A 51 3.65 7.37 16.54
N GLY A 52 4.82 6.71 16.65
CA GLY A 52 5.56 6.18 15.50
C GLY A 52 4.80 5.07 14.75
N SER A 53 3.77 4.47 15.36
CA SER A 53 2.90 3.49 14.70
C SER A 53 2.30 4.07 13.42
N SER A 54 1.96 5.36 13.41
CA SER A 54 1.37 6.02 12.24
C SER A 54 2.30 6.01 11.03
N GLY A 55 3.58 6.34 11.23
CA GLY A 55 4.61 6.27 10.20
C GLY A 55 4.83 4.84 9.69
N TRP A 56 4.85 3.86 10.59
CA TRP A 56 4.96 2.45 10.21
C TRP A 56 3.73 1.93 9.44
N MET A 57 2.52 2.39 9.77
CA MET A 57 1.31 2.01 9.07
C MET A 57 1.28 2.57 7.65
N VAL A 58 1.71 3.83 7.46
CA VAL A 58 1.86 4.42 6.11
C VAL A 58 2.87 3.62 5.30
N ARG A 59 4.00 3.24 5.91
CA ARG A 59 5.03 2.42 5.26
C ARG A 59 4.52 1.03 4.90
N LEU A 60 3.78 0.37 5.79
CA LEU A 60 3.15 -0.93 5.53
C LEU A 60 2.17 -0.84 4.35
N GLY A 61 1.33 0.20 4.31
CA GLY A 61 0.41 0.41 3.19
C GLY A 61 1.14 0.63 1.86
N LEU A 62 2.06 1.61 1.82
CA LEU A 62 2.74 1.99 0.57
C LEU A 62 3.79 0.99 0.11
N GLU A 63 4.72 0.60 0.99
CA GLU A 63 5.84 -0.28 0.63
C GLU A 63 5.46 -1.76 0.75
N GLY A 64 4.68 -2.13 1.77
CA GLY A 64 4.35 -3.53 2.05
C GLY A 64 3.18 -4.09 1.24
N ILE A 65 2.09 -3.34 1.11
CA ILE A 65 0.87 -3.78 0.41
C ILE A 65 0.90 -3.34 -1.05
N LEU A 66 1.07 -2.03 -1.31
CA LEU A 66 1.12 -1.49 -2.68
C LEU A 66 2.48 -1.74 -3.36
N GLY A 67 3.50 -2.16 -2.61
CA GLY A 67 4.78 -2.58 -3.17
C GLY A 67 5.67 -1.45 -3.70
N LEU A 68 5.39 -0.20 -3.34
CA LEU A 68 6.11 0.96 -3.87
C LEU A 68 7.50 1.07 -3.22
N ARG A 69 8.57 0.85 -3.99
CA ARG A 69 9.95 0.95 -3.48
C ARG A 69 10.85 1.76 -4.39
N LYS A 70 11.44 2.83 -3.87
CA LYS A 70 12.47 3.61 -4.57
C LYS A 70 13.86 3.00 -4.34
N VAL A 71 14.59 2.71 -5.41
CA VAL A 71 15.97 2.20 -5.35
C VAL A 71 16.85 3.07 -6.23
N GLY A 72 17.73 3.89 -5.64
CA GLY A 72 18.54 4.83 -6.43
C GLY A 72 17.68 5.77 -7.26
N GLN A 73 17.84 5.73 -8.59
CA GLN A 73 17.05 6.50 -9.57
C GLN A 73 15.95 5.67 -10.25
N THR A 74 15.59 4.52 -9.69
CA THR A 74 14.47 3.71 -10.18
C THR A 74 13.38 3.56 -9.12
N LEU A 75 12.19 3.25 -9.59
CA LEU A 75 11.02 2.90 -8.80
C LEU A 75 10.60 1.48 -9.16
N LEU A 76 10.40 0.67 -8.13
CA LEU A 76 9.90 -0.69 -8.22
C LEU A 76 8.46 -0.72 -7.69
N ILE A 77 7.65 -1.56 -8.31
CA ILE A 77 6.28 -1.87 -7.87
C ILE A 77 6.23 -3.38 -7.66
N GLU A 78 6.21 -3.82 -6.41
CA GLU A 78 6.23 -5.23 -6.02
C GLU A 78 5.05 -5.54 -5.07
N PRO A 79 3.80 -5.58 -5.57
CA PRO A 79 2.63 -5.54 -4.70
C PRO A 79 2.40 -6.85 -3.95
N CYS A 80 1.85 -6.75 -2.74
CA CYS A 80 1.35 -7.87 -1.94
C CYS A 80 -0.12 -7.61 -1.56
N ILE A 81 -0.99 -7.67 -2.58
CA ILE A 81 -2.39 -7.25 -2.48
C ILE A 81 -3.34 -8.44 -2.27
N PRO A 82 -4.59 -8.19 -1.82
CA PRO A 82 -5.66 -9.17 -1.88
C PRO A 82 -5.95 -9.66 -3.31
N GLN A 83 -6.41 -10.90 -3.46
CA GLN A 83 -6.71 -11.51 -4.77
C GLN A 83 -7.91 -10.85 -5.49
N ASP A 84 -8.83 -10.29 -4.71
CA ASP A 84 -10.05 -9.63 -5.17
C ASP A 84 -9.82 -8.20 -5.65
N TRP A 85 -8.63 -7.63 -5.44
CA TRP A 85 -8.28 -6.34 -6.01
C TRP A 85 -7.97 -6.47 -7.49
N ALA A 86 -8.93 -6.07 -8.33
CA ALA A 86 -8.76 -6.06 -9.79
C ALA A 86 -7.75 -5.01 -10.28
N GLU A 87 -7.68 -3.86 -9.61
CA GLU A 87 -6.73 -2.80 -9.92
C GLU A 87 -6.57 -1.81 -8.75
N TYR A 88 -5.48 -1.05 -8.77
CA TYR A 88 -5.35 0.17 -7.96
C TYR A 88 -4.50 1.22 -8.69
N LYS A 89 -4.57 2.46 -8.21
CA LYS A 89 -3.85 3.60 -8.78
C LYS A 89 -3.15 4.38 -7.68
N LEU A 90 -1.96 4.88 -7.98
CA LEU A 90 -1.27 5.86 -7.14
C LEU A 90 -0.57 6.92 -7.98
N VAL A 91 -0.38 8.09 -7.40
CA VAL A 91 0.43 9.15 -7.98
C VAL A 91 1.69 9.30 -7.14
N TYR A 92 2.84 9.03 -7.75
CA TYR A 92 4.15 9.20 -7.12
C TYR A 92 4.83 10.45 -7.66
N ARG A 93 5.25 11.37 -6.78
CA ARG A 93 5.95 12.59 -7.20
C ARG A 93 7.45 12.42 -6.99
N TYR A 94 8.23 12.66 -8.04
CA TYR A 94 9.69 12.67 -7.99
C TYR A 94 10.21 14.03 -8.47
N GLY A 95 10.74 14.83 -7.55
CA GLY A 95 11.06 16.23 -7.84
C GLY A 95 9.80 16.98 -8.29
N ARG A 96 9.85 17.48 -9.53
CA ARG A 96 8.76 18.18 -10.22
C ARG A 96 7.90 17.27 -11.10
N ALA A 97 8.38 16.07 -11.42
CA ALA A 97 7.64 15.12 -12.24
C ALA A 97 6.61 14.33 -11.41
N ALA A 98 5.54 13.88 -12.07
CA ALA A 98 4.49 13.05 -11.48
C ALA A 98 4.37 11.73 -12.24
N TYR A 99 4.32 10.61 -11.53
CA TYR A 99 4.16 9.27 -12.07
C TYR A 99 2.77 8.77 -11.72
N HIS A 100 1.91 8.66 -12.73
CA HIS A 100 0.58 8.10 -12.61
C HIS A 100 0.67 6.60 -12.85
N ILE A 101 0.67 5.83 -11.76
CA ILE A 101 0.87 4.38 -11.79
C ILE A 101 -0.49 3.70 -11.70
N HIS A 102 -0.79 2.84 -12.67
CA HIS A 102 -1.98 2.00 -12.72
C HIS A 102 -1.56 0.53 -12.69
N VAL A 103 -1.88 -0.13 -11.59
CA VAL A 103 -1.60 -1.57 -11.41
C VAL A 103 -2.88 -2.36 -11.68
N LYS A 104 -2.80 -3.36 -12.54
CA LYS A 104 -3.92 -4.24 -12.94
C LYS A 104 -3.60 -5.68 -12.58
N ASN A 105 -4.61 -6.40 -12.09
CA ASN A 105 -4.51 -7.78 -11.62
C ASN A 105 -5.60 -8.67 -12.23
N PRO A 106 -5.60 -8.88 -13.56
CA PRO A 106 -6.65 -9.67 -14.21
C PRO A 106 -6.63 -11.14 -13.81
N SER A 107 -5.50 -11.64 -13.30
CA SER A 107 -5.32 -13.03 -12.88
C SER A 107 -5.62 -13.26 -11.38
N GLY A 108 -6.01 -12.23 -10.63
CA GLY A 108 -6.31 -12.34 -9.20
C GLY A 108 -5.15 -12.87 -8.36
N VAL A 109 -3.90 -12.59 -8.76
CA VAL A 109 -2.71 -12.99 -8.00
C VAL A 109 -2.49 -12.04 -6.82
N GLN A 110 -1.78 -12.50 -5.79
CA GLN A 110 -1.46 -11.64 -4.63
C GLN A 110 -0.15 -10.87 -4.81
N GLN A 111 0.73 -11.38 -5.68
CA GLN A 111 2.07 -10.88 -5.91
C GLN A 111 2.55 -11.35 -7.29
N GLY A 112 3.64 -10.75 -7.78
CA GLY A 112 4.24 -11.08 -9.06
C GLY A 112 3.84 -10.08 -10.14
N VAL A 113 4.83 -9.37 -10.66
CA VAL A 113 4.68 -8.42 -11.77
C VAL A 113 5.13 -9.13 -13.03
N ALA A 114 4.26 -9.16 -14.03
CA ALA A 114 4.56 -9.76 -15.33
C ALA A 114 5.18 -8.72 -16.27
N GLU A 115 4.61 -7.51 -16.30
CA GLU A 115 4.97 -6.49 -17.27
C GLU A 115 4.83 -5.09 -16.67
N VAL A 116 5.71 -4.18 -17.10
CA VAL A 116 5.68 -2.76 -16.76
C VAL A 116 5.89 -1.94 -18.03
N TRP A 117 5.11 -0.87 -18.19
CA TRP A 117 5.28 0.10 -19.26
C TRP A 117 5.46 1.50 -18.68
N LEU A 118 6.33 2.28 -19.30
CA LEU A 118 6.49 3.71 -19.05
C LEU A 118 6.18 4.47 -20.33
N ASP A 119 5.18 5.34 -20.27
CA ASP A 119 4.70 6.14 -21.40
C ASP A 119 4.38 5.30 -22.65
N GLY A 120 3.83 4.11 -22.41
CA GLY A 120 3.48 3.14 -23.45
C GLY A 120 4.63 2.26 -23.95
N GLN A 121 5.86 2.47 -23.47
CA GLN A 121 7.01 1.65 -23.83
C GLN A 121 7.26 0.56 -22.79
N PRO A 122 7.40 -0.72 -23.18
CA PRO A 122 7.65 -1.82 -22.25
C PRO A 122 9.06 -1.74 -21.65
N LEU A 123 9.18 -2.10 -20.36
CA LEU A 123 10.43 -2.14 -19.62
C LEU A 123 10.84 -3.58 -19.34
N ALA A 124 11.98 -4.01 -19.89
CA ALA A 124 12.43 -5.40 -19.84
C ALA A 124 12.82 -5.89 -18.43
N ASP A 125 13.29 -4.99 -17.57
CA ASP A 125 13.74 -5.31 -16.21
C ASP A 125 12.71 -4.93 -15.14
N LEU A 126 11.51 -4.49 -15.55
CA LEU A 126 10.41 -4.05 -14.69
C LEU A 126 10.74 -2.84 -13.79
N GLN A 127 11.88 -2.16 -14.00
CA GLN A 127 12.30 -1.02 -13.18
C GLN A 127 11.90 0.28 -13.85
N ILE A 128 11.12 1.11 -13.17
CA ILE A 128 10.65 2.39 -13.71
C ILE A 128 11.74 3.44 -13.47
N PRO A 129 12.41 3.98 -14.51
CA PRO A 129 13.37 5.06 -14.34
C PRO A 129 12.67 6.35 -13.90
N LEU A 130 13.31 7.07 -12.98
CA LEU A 130 12.82 8.34 -12.44
C LEU A 130 13.53 9.55 -13.07
N TYR A 131 12.74 10.47 -13.62
CA TYR A 131 13.16 11.70 -14.26
C TYR A 131 12.57 12.89 -13.50
N ASP A 132 13.34 13.96 -13.28
CA ASP A 132 12.87 15.24 -12.70
C ASP A 132 12.76 16.30 -13.80
N ASP A 133 12.02 15.96 -14.85
CA ASP A 133 11.81 16.80 -16.04
C ASP A 133 10.57 17.70 -15.92
N GLY A 134 9.76 17.52 -14.87
CA GLY A 134 8.53 18.26 -14.64
C GLY A 134 7.32 17.74 -15.42
N GLN A 135 7.44 16.60 -16.10
CA GLN A 135 6.35 16.00 -16.86
C GLN A 135 5.51 15.05 -16.01
N THR A 136 4.34 14.69 -16.54
CA THR A 136 3.55 13.58 -16.02
C THR A 136 3.83 12.35 -16.85
N HIS A 137 4.41 11.34 -16.21
CA HIS A 137 4.64 10.02 -16.78
C HIS A 137 3.50 9.07 -16.45
N ARG A 138 3.12 8.24 -17.41
CA ARG A 138 2.16 7.16 -17.20
C ARG A 138 2.90 5.84 -17.02
N VAL A 139 2.58 5.14 -15.95
CA VAL A 139 3.08 3.79 -15.68
C VAL A 139 1.91 2.83 -15.65
N ASP A 140 1.94 1.82 -16.50
CA ASP A 140 1.03 0.68 -16.43
C ASP A 140 1.81 -0.51 -15.89
N VAL A 141 1.23 -1.23 -14.92
CA VAL A 141 1.81 -2.43 -14.32
C VAL A 141 0.79 -3.56 -14.42
N LEU A 142 1.20 -4.70 -14.94
CA LEU A 142 0.37 -5.90 -15.03
C LEU A 142 0.88 -6.96 -14.06
N LEU A 143 0.02 -7.39 -13.14
CA LEU A 143 0.31 -8.53 -12.28
C LEU A 143 0.01 -9.84 -12.99
N GLY A 144 0.81 -10.86 -12.69
CA GLY A 144 0.68 -12.19 -13.25
C GLY A 144 1.74 -13.14 -12.73
N SER A 145 1.57 -14.42 -13.05
CA SER A 145 2.57 -15.45 -12.76
C SER A 145 3.83 -15.18 -13.58
N HIS A 146 4.96 -14.89 -12.92
CA HIS A 146 6.23 -14.75 -13.61
C HIS A 146 6.56 -16.08 -14.32
N GLN A 147 6.52 -16.11 -15.66
CA GLN A 147 7.11 -17.22 -16.39
C GLN A 147 8.63 -17.06 -16.28
N VAL A 148 9.25 -17.81 -15.38
CA VAL A 148 10.69 -18.03 -15.44
C VAL A 148 10.91 -18.90 -16.66
N GLY A 149 11.33 -18.28 -17.77
CA GLY A 149 11.81 -19.01 -18.94
C GLY A 149 12.96 -19.92 -18.53
N ALA A 150 12.84 -21.19 -18.90
CA ALA A 150 13.88 -22.20 -18.77
C ALA A 150 15.09 -21.91 -19.68
#